data_AF-A0A1V4THM0-F1
#
_entry.id   AF-A0A1V4THM0-F1
#
_cell.length_a   1.000
_cell.length_b   1.000
_cell.length_c   1.000
_cell.angle_alpha   90.00
_cell.angle_beta   90.00
_cell.angle_gamma   90.00
#
_symmetry.space_group_name_H-M   'P 1'
#
loop_
_entity.id
_entity.type
_entity.pdbx_description
1 polymer ?
#
loop_
_entity_poly.entity_id
_entity_poly.type
_entity_poly.pdbx_seq_one_letter_code
_entity_poly.pdbx_strand_id
1 'polypeptide(L)' 'MMNEKTTGLLMIVLAIVLVILIIAIPNWIYWIYGIIVAILLGYGLYLYFSK' A
#
# COMPACT_ATOMS: atom_id res chain seq x y z
N MET A 1 21.61 1.59 4.00
CA MET A 1 20.44 2.48 4.00
C MET A 1 19.67 2.25 2.71
N MET A 2 18.41 1.85 2.78
CA MET A 2 17.60 1.64 1.58
C MET A 2 17.19 3.00 1.01
N ASN A 3 17.34 3.18 -0.31
CA ASN A 3 16.97 4.41 -0.99
C ASN A 3 15.47 4.70 -0.75
N GLU A 4 15.12 5.96 -0.49
CA GLU A 4 13.74 6.40 -0.24
C GLU A 4 12.83 6.04 -1.42
N LYS A 5 13.33 6.14 -2.65
CA LYS A 5 12.61 5.71 -3.87
C LYS A 5 12.35 4.21 -3.92
N THR A 6 13.33 3.39 -3.53
CA THR A 6 13.15 1.93 -3.45
C THR A 6 12.17 1.57 -2.35
N THR A 7 12.20 2.29 -1.24
CA THR A 7 11.25 2.13 -0.13
C THR A 7 9.83 2.51 -0.53
N GLY A 8 9.65 3.60 -1.27
CA GLY A 8 8.37 4.00 -1.86
C GLY A 8 7.83 2.95 -2.83
N LEU A 9 8.67 2.46 -3.74
CA LEU A 9 8.31 1.40 -4.69
C LEU A 9 7.84 0.13 -3.97
N LEU A 10 8.58 -0.32 -2.94
CA LEU A 10 8.22 -1.51 -2.16
C LEU A 10 6.90 -1.34 -1.41
N MET A 11 6.62 -0.14 -0.89
CA MET A 11 5.33 0.15 -0.25
C MET A 11 4.17 0.15 -1.25
N ILE A 12 4.36 0.67 -2.46
CA ILE A 12 3.35 0.60 -3.53
C ILE A 12 3.04 -0.86 -3.87
N VAL A 13 4.07 -1.69 -4.07
CA VAL A 13 3.90 -3.13 -4.35
C VAL A 13 3.17 -3.83 -3.21
N LEU A 14 3.58 -3.58 -1.96
CA LEU A 14 2.94 -4.15 -0.78
C LEU A 14 1.45 -3.77 -0.70
N ALA A 15 1.14 -2.50 -0.94
CA ALA A 15 -0.24 -2.02 -0.89
C ALA A 15 -1.10 -2.68 -1.99
N ILE A 16 -0.58 -2.86 -3.21
CA ILE A 16 -1.29 -3.60 -4.27
C ILE A 16 -1.57 -5.04 -3.86
N VAL A 17 -0.60 -5.75 -3.28
CA VAL A 17 -0.77 -7.13 -2.79
C VAL A 17 -1.86 -7.18 -1.71
N LEU A 18 -1.87 -6.22 -0.79
CA LEU A 18 -2.90 -6.14 0.26
C LEU A 18 -4.30 -5.85 -0.31
N VAL A 19 -4.42 -4.98 -1.32
CA VAL A 19 -5.70 -4.76 -2.03
C VAL A 19 -6.23 -6.07 -2.61
N ILE A 20 -5.37 -6.84 -3.28
CA ILE A 20 -5.77 -8.12 -3.89
C ILE A 20 -6.26 -9.10 -2.82
N LEU A 21 -5.57 -9.19 -1.67
CA LEU A 21 -5.99 -10.05 -0.55
C LEU A 21 -7.34 -9.63 0.06
N ILE A 22 -7.57 -8.32 0.20
CA ILE A 22 -8.85 -7.78 0.71
C ILE A 22 -9.99 -8.11 -0.25
N ILE A 23 -9.77 -8.01 -1.56
CA ILE A 23 -10.78 -8.35 -2.58
C ILE A 23 -11.03 -9.85 -2.63
N ALA A 24 -9.98 -10.67 -2.47
CA ALA A 24 -10.07 -12.12 -2.54
C ALA A 24 -10.84 -12.75 -1.36
N ILE A 25 -10.93 -12.05 -0.23
CA ILE A 25 -11.65 -12.51 0.97
C ILE A 25 -12.88 -11.61 1.16
N PRO A 26 -14.08 -12.04 0.71
CA PRO A 26 -15.28 -11.23 0.78
C PRO A 26 -15.83 -11.24 2.21
N ASN A 27 -15.18 -10.48 3.09
CA ASN A 27 -15.63 -10.25 4.45
C ASN A 27 -15.61 -8.74 4.75
N TRP A 28 -16.73 -8.25 5.26
CA TRP A 28 -17.02 -6.84 5.51
C TRP A 28 -16.04 -6.20 6.49
N ILE A 29 -15.42 -6.98 7.39
CA ILE A 29 -14.39 -6.49 8.32
C ILE A 29 -13.12 -6.07 7.55
N TYR A 30 -12.79 -6.75 6.43
CA TYR A 30 -11.60 -6.45 5.64
C TYR A 30 -11.69 -5.13 4.85
N TRP A 31 -12.89 -4.58 4.68
CA TRP A 31 -13.08 -3.27 4.04
C TRP A 31 -12.45 -2.13 4.84
N ILE A 32 -12.44 -2.24 6.17
CA ILE A 32 -11.81 -1.22 7.03
C ILE A 32 -10.28 -1.21 6.85
N TYR A 33 -9.70 -2.38 6.56
CA TYR A 33 -8.28 -2.50 6.21
C TYR A 33 -7.98 -1.87 4.85
N GLY A 34 -8.98 -1.71 3.97
CA GLY A 34 -8.84 -0.97 2.71
C GLY A 34 -8.41 0.49 2.91
N ILE A 35 -8.87 1.14 4.00
CA ILE A 35 -8.46 2.50 4.35
C ILE A 35 -6.97 2.54 4.69
N ILE A 36 -6.48 1.57 5.48
CA ILE A 36 -5.06 1.46 5.83
C ILE A 36 -4.20 1.25 4.58
N VAL A 37 -4.67 0.41 3.66
CA VAL A 37 -3.99 0.17 2.39
C VAL A 37 -3.94 1.43 1.53
N ALA A 38 -5.01 2.22 1.47
CA ALA A 38 -5.00 3.50 0.75
C ALA A 38 -3.99 4.50 1.33
N ILE A 39 -3.87 4.57 2.66
CA ILE A 39 -2.87 5.41 3.34
C ILE A 39 -1.44 4.94 3.02
N LEU A 40 -1.19 3.63 3.07
CA LEU A 40 0.10 3.04 2.69
C LEU A 40 0.46 3.35 1.24
N LEU A 41 -0.51 3.24 0.33
CA LEU A 41 -0.30 3.50 -1.09
C LEU A 41 -0.01 4.98 -1.34
N GLY A 42 -0.74 5.90 -0.69
CA GLY A 42 -0.47 7.33 -0.74
C GLY A 42 0.93 7.70 -0.20
N TYR A 43 1.35 7.09 0.90
CA TYR A 43 2.67 7.31 1.46
C TYR A 43 3.79 6.72 0.58
N GLY A 44 3.57 5.54 0.00
CA GLY A 44 4.48 4.93 -0.98
C GLY A 44 4.66 5.81 -2.22
N LEU A 45 3.57 6.38 -2.75
CA LEU A 45 3.61 7.34 -3.85
C LEU A 45 4.36 8.62 -3.47
N TYR A 46 4.12 9.17 -2.28
CA TYR A 46 4.85 10.34 -1.78
C TYR A 46 6.36 10.09 -1.72
N LEU A 47 6.79 8.95 -1.17
CA LEU A 47 8.21 8.60 -1.11
C LEU A 47 8.84 8.30 -2.47
N TYR A 48 8.06 7.83 -3.43
CA TYR A 48 8.56 7.51 -4.76
C TYR A 48 8.68 8.75 -5.66
N PHE A 49 7.71 9.66 -5.60
CA PHE A 49 7.61 10.81 -6.50
C PHE A 49 8.08 12.13 -5.89
N SER A 50 7.93 12.34 -4.58
CA SER A 50 8.25 13.62 -3.93
C SER A 50 9.59 13.64 -3.20
N LYS A 51 10.21 12.48 -2.97
CA LYS A 51 11.57 12.34 -2.46
C LYS A 51 12.46 11.63 -3.48
#